data_AF-A0A9W5AYH7-F1
#
_entry.id   AF-A0A9W5AYH7-F1
#
_cell.length_a   1.000
_cell.length_b   1.000
_cell.length_c   1.000
_cell.angle_alpha   90.00
_cell.angle_beta   90.00
_cell.angle_gamma   90.00
#
_symmetry.space_group_name_H-M   'P 1'
#
loop_
_entity.id
_entity.type
_entity.pdbx_description
1 polymer ?
#
loop_
_entity_poly.entity_id
_entity_poly.type
_entity_poly.pdbx_seq_one_letter_code
_entity_poly.pdbx_strand_id
1 'polypeptide(L)' 'MAEEVKGMREAIAKEYGFALFRQYGEEQAAHIINIDPSTLKRWRRDGLTQFVALGPRKIRYLGIHIADMLLRGVKD' A
#
# COMPACT_ATOMS: atom_id res chain seq x y z
N MET A 1 2.39 20.73 4.69
CA MET A 1 1.69 19.86 3.72
C MET A 1 2.57 18.73 3.20
N ALA A 2 3.48 18.94 2.22
CA ALA A 2 4.23 17.82 1.61
C ALA A 2 5.25 17.14 2.55
N GLU A 3 5.96 17.93 3.37
CA GLU A 3 6.94 17.40 4.33
C GLU A 3 6.27 16.63 5.48
N GLU A 4 5.09 17.07 5.92
CA GLU A 4 4.30 16.38 6.97
C GLU A 4 3.84 15.01 6.49
N VAL A 5 3.35 14.91 5.24
CA VAL A 5 2.94 13.62 4.64
C VAL A 5 4.11 12.65 4.53
N LYS A 6 5.32 13.15 4.23
CA LYS A 6 6.54 12.33 4.21
C LYS A 6 6.85 11.79 5.60
N GLY A 7 6.84 12.64 6.62
CA GLY A 7 7.06 12.22 8.02
C GLY A 7 6.04 11.18 8.50
N MET A 8 4.77 11.34 8.13
CA MET A 8 3.72 10.36 8.46
C MET A 8 3.96 9.00 7.80
N ARG A 9 4.35 8.97 6.52
CA ARG A 9 4.68 7.73 5.82
C ARG A 9 5.86 7.00 6.46
N GLU A 10 6.90 7.74 6.86
CA GLU A 10 8.07 7.19 7.55
C GLU A 10 7.69 6.63 8.94
N ALA A 11 6.83 7.33 9.68
CA ALA A 11 6.32 6.86 10.96
C ALA A 11 5.53 5.54 10.81
N ILE A 12 4.61 5.47 9.84
CA ILE A 12 3.83 4.25 9.54
C ILE A 12 4.76 3.10 9.13
N ALA A 13 5.71 3.36 8.24
CA ALA A 13 6.66 2.36 7.78
C ALA A 13 7.46 1.76 8.95
N LYS A 14 7.86 2.61 9.91
CA LYS A 14 8.55 2.19 11.14
C LYS A 14 7.66 1.37 12.06
N GLU A 15 6.42 1.81 12.28
CA GLU A 15 5.46 1.14 13.16
C GLU A 15 5.06 -0.24 12.65
N TYR A 16 4.78 -0.35 11.35
CA TYR A 16 4.35 -1.60 10.71
C TYR A 16 5.52 -2.45 10.17
N GLY A 17 6.76 -2.00 10.33
CA GLY A 17 7.96 -2.78 10.03
C GLY A 17 8.22 -3.02 8.53
N PHE A 18 7.96 -2.05 7.66
CA PHE A 18 8.23 -2.16 6.22
C PHE A 18 9.04 -0.98 5.67
N ALA A 19 9.64 -1.14 4.48
CA ALA A 19 10.47 -0.13 3.84
C ALA A 19 9.70 0.57 2.71
N LEU A 20 9.67 1.91 2.71
CA LEU A 20 8.88 2.71 1.76
C LEU A 20 9.21 2.44 0.29
N PHE A 21 10.47 2.22 -0.05
CA PHE A 21 10.94 2.05 -1.43
C PHE A 21 11.05 0.59 -1.87
N ARG A 22 10.72 -0.37 -0.98
CA ARG A 22 10.71 -1.79 -1.34
C ARG A 22 9.40 -2.16 -2.02
N GLN A 23 9.45 -3.15 -2.90
CA GLN A 23 8.26 -3.76 -3.51
C GLN A 23 7.79 -4.97 -2.70
N TYR A 24 6.47 -5.05 -2.53
CA TYR A 24 5.75 -6.10 -1.83
C TYR A 24 4.78 -6.80 -2.77
N GLY A 25 4.60 -8.11 -2.58
CA GLY A 25 3.54 -8.85 -3.26
C GLY A 25 2.15 -8.44 -2.77
N GLU A 26 1.10 -8.84 -3.51
CA GLU A 26 -0.29 -8.56 -3.12
C GLU A 26 -0.63 -9.19 -1.76
N GLU A 27 -0.24 -10.44 -1.51
CA GLU A 27 -0.45 -11.11 -0.21
C GLU A 27 0.31 -10.42 0.94
N GLN A 28 1.55 -10.00 0.69
CA GLN A 28 2.36 -9.29 1.68
C GLN A 28 1.75 -7.93 2.03
N ALA A 29 1.32 -7.18 1.01
CA ALA A 29 0.67 -5.89 1.20
C ALA A 29 -0.64 -6.03 1.99
N ALA A 30 -1.47 -7.03 1.64
CA ALA A 30 -2.71 -7.34 2.34
C ALA A 30 -2.46 -7.71 3.81
N HIS A 31 -1.43 -8.50 4.09
CA HIS A 31 -1.02 -8.85 5.45
C HIS A 31 -0.58 -7.62 6.25
N ILE A 32 0.24 -6.72 5.68
CA ILE A 32 0.72 -5.50 6.36
C ILE A 32 -0.45 -4.59 6.75
N ILE A 33 -1.43 -4.40 5.86
CA ILE A 33 -2.61 -3.57 6.13
C ILE A 33 -3.73 -4.31 6.86
N ASN A 34 -3.49 -5.58 7.22
CA ASN A 34 -4.41 -6.45 7.96
C ASN A 34 -5.80 -6.60 7.30
N ILE A 35 -5.84 -6.87 5.99
CA ILE A 35 -7.08 -7.18 5.25
C ILE A 35 -6.93 -8.47 4.45
N ASP A 36 -8.07 -9.05 4.06
CA ASP A 36 -8.09 -10.20 3.17
C ASP A 36 -7.53 -9.83 1.76
N PRO A 37 -6.69 -10.69 1.15
CA PRO A 37 -6.16 -10.43 -0.20
C PRO A 37 -7.24 -10.21 -1.27
N SER A 38 -8.42 -10.81 -1.15
CA SER A 38 -9.55 -10.57 -2.07
C SER A 38 -10.12 -9.15 -1.93
N THR A 39 -10.07 -8.57 -0.73
CA THR A 39 -10.45 -7.17 -0.50
C THR A 39 -9.45 -6.23 -1.18
N LEU A 40 -8.14 -6.47 -1.04
CA LEU A 40 -7.12 -5.68 -1.72
C LEU A 40 -7.24 -5.77 -3.25
N LYS A 41 -7.52 -6.97 -3.78
CA LYS A 41 -7.80 -7.18 -5.22
C LYS A 41 -8.98 -6.34 -5.71
N ARG A 42 -10.05 -6.27 -4.91
CA ARG A 42 -11.25 -5.49 -5.21
C ARG A 42 -10.93 -4.00 -5.23
N TRP A 43 -10.27 -3.49 -4.19
CA TRP A 43 -9.86 -2.08 -4.13
C TRP A 43 -8.97 -1.68 -5.30
N ARG A 44 -8.04 -2.56 -5.71
CA ARG A 44 -7.23 -2.35 -6.90
C ARG A 44 -8.07 -2.28 -8.18
N ARG A 45 -9.02 -3.20 -8.35
CA ARG A 45 -9.92 -3.21 -9.52
C ARG A 45 -10.79 -1.95 -9.58
N ASP A 46 -11.21 -1.46 -8.42
CA ASP A 46 -12.07 -0.29 -8.27
C ASP A 46 -11.26 1.03 -8.29
N GLY A 47 -9.93 0.96 -8.49
CA GLY A 47 -9.06 2.13 -8.62
C GLY A 47 -8.74 2.84 -7.30
N LEU A 48 -9.06 2.22 -6.16
CA LEU A 48 -8.94 2.82 -4.83
C LEU A 48 -7.50 2.77 -4.27
N THR A 49 -6.61 1.97 -4.88
CA THR A 49 -5.24 1.77 -4.40
C THR A 49 -4.22 1.88 -5.53
N GLN A 50 -3.07 2.50 -5.27
CA GLN A 50 -1.96 2.53 -6.22
C GLN A 50 -1.20 1.21 -6.25
N PHE A 51 -0.71 0.82 -7.42
CA PHE A 51 0.05 -0.43 -7.62
C PHE A 51 1.03 -0.29 -8.78
N VAL A 52 2.00 -1.21 -8.84
CA VAL A 52 2.94 -1.37 -9.95
C VAL A 52 2.53 -2.61 -10.75
N ALA A 53 2.20 -2.42 -12.02
CA ALA A 53 1.92 -3.50 -12.96
C ALA A 53 3.23 -3.99 -13.60
N LEU A 54 3.60 -5.24 -13.34
CA LEU A 54 4.79 -5.90 -13.92
C LEU A 54 4.39 -6.93 -15.01
N GLY A 55 3.14 -6.91 -15.46
CA GLY A 55 2.59 -7.81 -16.48
C GLY A 55 1.19 -8.34 -16.14
N PRO A 56 0.63 -9.23 -16.98
CA PRO A 56 -0.78 -9.62 -16.95
C PRO A 56 -1.28 -10.22 -15.62
N ARG A 57 -0.38 -10.77 -14.81
CA ARG A 57 -0.70 -11.39 -13.50
C ARG A 57 0.29 -11.03 -12.39
N LYS A 58 1.14 -10.04 -12.61
CA LYS A 58 2.21 -9.70 -11.68
C LYS A 58 2.01 -8.27 -11.17
N ILE A 59 1.45 -8.18 -9.98
CA ILE A 59 1.18 -6.90 -9.30
C ILE A 59 2.11 -6.78 -8.10
N ARG A 60 2.63 -5.57 -7.89
CA ARG A 60 3.43 -5.20 -6.71
C ARG A 60 2.92 -3.90 -6.11
N TYR A 61 3.22 -3.71 -4.84
CA TYR A 61 2.96 -2.47 -4.11
C TYR A 61 4.29 -1.94 -3.60
N LEU A 62 4.57 -0.65 -3.82
CA LEU A 62 5.66 -0.01 -3.10
C LEU A 62 5.22 0.23 -1.66
N GLY A 63 6.17 0.22 -0.73
CA GLY A 63 5.88 0.57 0.66
C GLY A 63 5.19 1.93 0.79
N ILE A 64 5.51 2.91 -0.05
CA ILE A 64 4.81 4.20 -0.06
C ILE A 64 3.32 4.08 -0.42
N HIS A 65 2.94 3.16 -1.32
CA HIS A 65 1.52 2.91 -1.62
C HIS A 65 0.82 2.28 -0.41
N ILE A 66 1.50 1.38 0.30
CA ILE A 66 1.00 0.74 1.52
C ILE A 66 0.80 1.78 2.62
N ALA A 67 1.79 2.65 2.84
CA ALA A 67 1.68 3.76 3.77
C ALA A 67 0.52 4.69 3.41
N ASP A 68 0.33 5.02 2.12
CA ASP A 68 -0.78 5.85 1.67
C ASP A 68 -2.15 5.21 1.91
N MET A 69 -2.28 3.89 1.76
CA MET A 69 -3.52 3.18 2.09
C MET A 69 -3.86 3.27 3.58
N LEU A 70 -2.84 3.13 4.45
CA LEU A 70 -3.01 3.27 5.90
C LEU A 70 -3.31 4.73 6.32
N LEU A 71 -2.74 5.71 5.61
CA LEU A 71 -2.90 7.13 5.91
C LEU A 71 -4.27 7.69 5.52
N ARG A 72 -4.75 7.34 4.32
CA ARG A 72 -5.92 7.98 3.72
C ARG A 72 -7.23 7.24 4.03
N GLY A 73 -7.15 5.98 4.43
CA GLY A 73 -8.31 5.09 4.40
C GLY A 73 -8.84 4.92 2.97
N VAL A 74 -9.91 4.14 2.80
CA VAL A 74 -10.60 4.08 1.51
C VAL A 74 -11.23 5.44 1.27
N LYS A 75 -10.89 6.07 0.15
CA LYS A 75 -11.45 7.36 -0.27
C LYS A 75 -12.93 7.14 -0.61
N ASP A 76 -13.83 7.84 0.06
CA ASP A 76 -15.21 8.04 -0.40
C ASP A 76 -15.24 8.80 -1.74
#